data_AF-A0AAV1Z5B3-F1
#
_entry.id   AF-A0AAV1Z5B3-F1
#
_cell.length_a   1.000
_cell.length_b   1.000
_cell.length_c   1.000
_cell.angle_alpha   90.00
_cell.angle_beta   90.00
_cell.angle_gamma   90.00
#
_symmetry.space_group_name_H-M   'P 1'
#
loop_
_entity.id
_entity.type
_entity.pdbx_description
1 polymer ?
#
loop_
_entity_poly.entity_id
_entity_poly.type
_entity_poly.pdbx_seq_one_letter_code
_entity_poly.pdbx_strand_id
1 'polypeptide(L)'
;MVTIESKEKWTEEQYETFENNPLKKQTKKKKKIVFVGARVHPGETPSSYVCQGMINFLLSDSPVAKILRHYVTFKFIPMLNPDGVYVGNYRTCILGQDLNRCWQEKSIHAYPTLAAVKSVTETSSLEKDEEIDMYLDLHAHSGLLGAFVYGNSYTDVYRFQRHTLFPKHLSYCAPDFSLEHTAYNKDKNKQGTSRRFLAGFLNDKVNCYTLEVSFHGYEVPKGNSTTIHVYNEEEYLRLGESICHSLLDYYCATKYIPPDDVPKAVRESCCKGSRAKMVSNGNNRSPHRAASNTTLNEKKTGSQPTTSKSKTVKTKAVASKQSNEQKQSNEQKQSSNQKTIAAKNI
;
A
#
# COMPACT_ATOMS: atom_id res chain seq x y z
N MET A 1 8.22 11.43 11.36
CA MET A 1 7.35 10.27 11.72
C MET A 1 6.13 10.82 12.43
N VAL A 2 4.94 10.28 12.16
CA VAL A 2 3.68 10.64 12.83
C VAL A 2 3.21 9.40 13.59
N THR A 3 2.84 9.55 14.87
CA THR A 3 2.29 8.44 15.67
C THR A 3 0.81 8.69 15.89
N ILE A 4 -0.03 7.69 15.59
CA ILE A 4 -1.46 7.69 15.87
C ILE A 4 -1.74 6.57 16.86
N GLU A 5 -2.27 6.94 18.01
CA GLU A 5 -2.65 6.05 19.10
C GLU A 5 -3.78 6.66 19.92
N SER A 6 -4.57 5.83 20.59
CA SER A 6 -5.48 6.32 21.63
C SER A 6 -4.66 6.75 22.86
N LYS A 7 -4.66 8.05 23.17
CA LYS A 7 -4.17 8.57 24.47
C LYS A 7 -5.27 8.60 25.54
N GLU A 8 -6.53 8.61 25.10
CA GLU A 8 -7.68 8.62 25.99
C GLU A 8 -7.95 7.21 26.51
N LYS A 9 -7.88 7.08 27.84
CA LYS A 9 -8.76 6.14 28.54
C LYS A 9 -10.15 6.75 28.43
N TRP A 10 -11.10 5.99 27.90
CA TRP A 10 -12.48 6.47 27.76
C TRP A 10 -13.05 6.80 29.15
N THR A 11 -14.02 7.70 29.23
CA THR A 11 -14.71 7.98 30.51
C THR A 11 -15.68 6.83 30.85
N GLU A 12 -16.01 6.64 32.14
CA GLU A 12 -16.99 5.63 32.62
C GLU A 12 -18.33 5.67 31.87
N GLU A 13 -18.76 6.86 31.43
CA GLU A 13 -20.01 7.05 30.69
C GLU A 13 -19.91 6.62 29.21
N GLN A 14 -18.73 6.80 28.60
CA GLN A 14 -18.43 6.26 27.26
C GLN A 14 -18.20 4.73 27.31
N TYR A 15 -17.87 4.18 28.50
CA TYR A 15 -17.75 2.75 28.74
C TYR A 15 -19.10 2.03 28.87
N GLU A 16 -20.16 2.69 29.36
CA GLU A 16 -21.50 2.11 29.49
C GLU A 16 -22.28 2.11 28.18
N THR A 17 -22.11 3.14 27.34
CA THR A 17 -22.81 3.26 26.03
C THR A 17 -22.28 2.32 24.94
N PHE A 18 -21.17 1.62 25.20
CA PHE A 18 -20.68 0.49 24.40
C PHE A 18 -21.23 -0.86 24.90
N GLU A 19 -22.20 -0.88 25.82
CA GLU A 19 -23.04 -1.97 26.33
C GLU A 19 -22.42 -3.35 26.70
N ASN A 20 -21.13 -3.64 26.51
CA ASN A 20 -20.45 -4.83 27.05
C ASN A 20 -18.92 -4.64 27.09
N ASN A 21 -18.43 -3.78 27.99
CA ASN A 21 -17.03 -3.35 28.02
C ASN A 21 -16.00 -4.45 28.45
N PRO A 22 -15.09 -4.89 27.56
CA PRO A 22 -14.10 -5.95 27.81
C PRO A 22 -12.80 -5.45 28.48
N LEU A 23 -12.67 -4.15 28.77
CA LEU A 23 -11.41 -3.54 29.22
C LEU A 23 -10.96 -3.92 30.62
N LYS A 24 -11.85 -4.49 31.46
CA LYS A 24 -11.42 -5.08 32.75
C LYS A 24 -10.51 -6.31 32.59
N LYS A 25 -10.42 -6.92 31.40
CA LYS A 25 -9.66 -8.17 31.16
C LYS A 25 -8.31 -8.02 30.45
N GLN A 26 -7.94 -6.83 29.94
CA GLN A 26 -6.77 -6.63 29.06
C GLN A 26 -5.45 -6.28 29.78
N THR A 27 -5.28 -6.65 31.05
CA THR A 27 -4.11 -6.22 31.85
C THR A 27 -2.79 -6.95 31.55
N LYS A 28 -2.67 -7.74 30.47
CA LYS A 28 -1.47 -8.57 30.21
C LYS A 28 -0.95 -8.68 28.77
N LYS A 29 -1.58 -8.08 27.75
CA LYS A 29 -1.09 -8.18 26.36
C LYS A 29 -0.35 -6.90 25.94
N LYS A 30 0.81 -7.06 25.31
CA LYS A 30 1.54 -5.94 24.71
C LYS A 30 0.70 -5.29 23.60
N LYS A 31 0.75 -3.97 23.51
CA LYS A 31 0.11 -3.19 22.44
C LYS A 31 0.85 -3.42 21.12
N LYS A 32 0.13 -3.65 20.03
CA LYS A 32 0.74 -3.94 18.72
C LYS A 32 1.15 -2.64 18.03
N ILE A 33 2.32 -2.64 17.39
CA ILE A 33 2.78 -1.53 16.55
C ILE A 33 2.72 -1.93 15.08
N VAL A 34 2.10 -1.07 14.26
CA VAL A 34 2.16 -1.12 12.79
C VAL A 34 2.96 0.07 12.28
N PHE A 35 4.11 -0.19 11.68
CA PHE A 35 4.87 0.81 10.96
C PHE A 35 4.41 0.89 9.51
N VAL A 36 4.30 2.11 8.99
CA VAL A 36 3.94 2.38 7.59
C VAL A 36 4.94 3.36 7.01
N GLY A 37 5.72 2.93 6.03
CA GLY A 37 6.61 3.78 5.23
C GLY A 37 6.03 4.02 3.85
N ALA A 38 6.21 5.22 3.31
CA ALA A 38 5.82 5.55 1.94
C ALA A 38 6.90 6.41 1.26
N ARG A 39 6.82 6.50 -0.07
CA ARG A 39 7.64 7.43 -0.88
C ARG A 39 9.15 7.28 -0.67
N VAL A 40 9.63 6.03 -0.63
CA VAL A 40 11.08 5.77 -0.73
C VAL A 40 11.58 6.05 -2.15
N HIS A 41 10.76 5.72 -3.16
CA HIS A 41 10.95 6.21 -4.52
C HIS A 41 10.14 7.51 -4.69
N PRO A 42 10.80 8.62 -5.07
CA PRO A 42 10.15 9.93 -5.11
C PRO A 42 9.00 10.09 -6.12
N GLY A 43 9.01 9.36 -7.23
CA GLY A 43 8.00 9.48 -8.29
C GLY A 43 6.69 8.76 -7.99
N GLU A 44 6.64 7.96 -6.92
CA GLU A 44 5.50 7.11 -6.58
C GLU A 44 4.45 7.87 -5.76
N THR A 45 3.87 8.93 -6.36
CA THR A 45 2.79 9.74 -5.75
C THR A 45 1.59 8.93 -5.26
N PRO A 46 1.14 7.83 -5.89
CA PRO A 46 0.03 7.04 -5.35
C PRO A 46 0.27 6.57 -3.92
N SER A 47 1.51 6.20 -3.56
CA SER A 47 1.85 5.76 -2.20
C SER A 47 1.60 6.84 -1.14
N SER A 48 1.73 8.12 -1.49
CA SER A 48 1.38 9.24 -0.60
C SER A 48 -0.12 9.29 -0.32
N TYR A 49 -0.95 9.16 -1.35
CA TYR A 49 -2.41 9.18 -1.20
C TYR A 49 -2.91 7.97 -0.43
N VAL A 50 -2.35 6.77 -0.67
CA VAL A 50 -2.68 5.58 0.14
C VAL A 50 -2.32 5.82 1.61
N CYS A 51 -1.11 6.34 1.89
CA CYS A 51 -0.68 6.68 3.24
C CYS A 51 -1.60 7.72 3.89
N GLN A 52 -2.01 8.74 3.14
CA GLN A 52 -2.93 9.78 3.60
C GLN A 52 -4.32 9.19 3.90
N GLY A 53 -4.83 8.29 3.06
CA GLY A 53 -6.10 7.60 3.27
C GLY A 53 -6.13 6.81 4.57
N MET A 54 -5.04 6.08 4.87
CA MET A 54 -4.88 5.40 6.15
C MET A 54 -4.94 6.38 7.33
N ILE A 55 -4.18 7.48 7.25
CA ILE A 55 -4.13 8.50 8.30
C ILE A 55 -5.50 9.15 8.51
N ASN A 56 -6.15 9.60 7.43
CA ASN A 56 -7.47 10.24 7.49
C ASN A 56 -8.50 9.31 8.11
N PHE A 57 -8.55 8.04 7.67
CA PHE A 57 -9.45 7.06 8.24
C PHE A 57 -9.17 6.81 9.72
N LEU A 58 -7.90 6.63 10.10
CA LEU A 58 -7.49 6.42 11.48
C LEU A 58 -7.71 7.64 12.37
N LEU A 59 -7.90 8.85 11.83
CA LEU A 59 -8.27 10.03 12.60
C LEU A 59 -9.79 10.26 12.64
N SER A 60 -10.55 9.54 11.83
CA SER A 60 -12.01 9.69 11.76
C SER A 60 -12.74 9.15 13.01
N ASP A 61 -14.03 9.47 13.07
CA ASP A 61 -14.98 8.97 14.06
C ASP A 61 -15.49 7.55 13.81
N SER A 62 -15.03 6.89 12.74
CA SER A 62 -15.40 5.52 12.42
C SER A 62 -15.18 4.59 13.61
N PRO A 63 -16.17 3.76 13.99
CA PRO A 63 -16.01 2.77 15.06
C PRO A 63 -14.81 1.84 14.83
N VAL A 64 -14.54 1.48 13.57
CA VAL A 64 -13.37 0.66 13.19
C VAL A 64 -12.07 1.40 13.53
N ALA A 65 -11.98 2.69 13.20
CA ALA A 65 -10.81 3.50 13.49
C ALA A 65 -10.59 3.65 15.01
N LYS A 66 -11.67 3.85 15.79
CA LYS A 66 -11.63 3.91 17.26
C LYS A 66 -11.10 2.60 17.88
N ILE A 67 -11.60 1.46 17.41
CA ILE A 67 -11.13 0.13 17.84
C ILE A 67 -9.65 -0.05 17.50
N LEU A 68 -9.24 0.25 16.26
CA LEU A 68 -7.84 0.13 15.85
C LEU A 68 -6.91 1.00 16.69
N ARG A 69 -7.25 2.27 16.92
CA ARG A 69 -6.45 3.18 17.77
C ARG A 69 -6.33 2.70 19.22
N HIS A 70 -7.31 1.93 19.70
CA HIS A 70 -7.30 1.34 21.03
C HIS A 70 -6.26 0.22 21.14
N TYR A 71 -6.30 -0.76 20.23
CA TYR A 71 -5.44 -1.95 20.29
C TYR A 71 -4.06 -1.78 19.63
N VAL A 72 -3.94 -0.84 18.69
CA VAL A 72 -2.78 -0.73 17.79
C VAL A 72 -2.25 0.69 17.80
N THR A 73 -0.93 0.80 17.96
CA THR A 73 -0.16 2.04 17.75
C THR A 73 0.32 2.07 16.30
N PHE A 74 -0.05 3.11 15.56
CA PHE A 74 0.41 3.28 14.18
C PHE A 74 1.54 4.31 14.11
N LYS A 75 2.65 3.96 13.48
CA LYS A 75 3.80 4.84 13.28
C LYS A 75 4.06 5.04 11.78
N PHE A 76 3.74 6.23 11.29
CA PHE A 76 3.83 6.61 9.88
C PHE A 76 5.13 7.34 9.57
N ILE A 77 5.75 6.98 8.45
CA ILE A 77 6.81 7.73 7.77
C ILE A 77 6.25 8.09 6.39
N PRO A 78 5.50 9.21 6.27
CA PRO A 78 4.77 9.54 5.04
C PRO A 78 5.68 9.77 3.84
N MET A 79 6.96 10.09 4.09
CA MET A 79 7.94 10.33 3.04
C MET A 79 9.34 9.92 3.48
N LEU A 80 9.87 8.84 2.90
CA LEU A 80 11.22 8.34 3.17
C LEU A 80 12.32 9.07 2.38
N ASN A 81 11.97 9.71 1.27
CA ASN A 81 12.92 10.37 0.39
C ASN A 81 12.49 11.82 0.06
N PRO A 82 12.42 12.72 1.05
CA PRO A 82 11.98 14.10 0.83
C PRO A 82 12.88 14.86 -0.15
N ASP A 83 14.20 14.65 -0.09
CA ASP A 83 15.14 15.36 -0.96
C ASP A 83 14.98 14.95 -2.43
N GLY A 84 14.83 13.63 -2.68
CA GLY A 84 14.56 13.12 -4.03
C GLY A 84 13.23 13.63 -4.59
N VAL A 85 12.24 13.85 -3.73
CA VAL A 85 10.95 14.45 -4.12
C VAL A 85 11.13 15.91 -4.49
N TYR A 86 11.83 16.68 -3.65
CA TYR A 86 12.06 18.10 -3.87
C TYR A 86 12.76 18.37 -5.22
N VAL A 87 13.74 17.56 -5.59
CA VAL A 87 14.47 17.71 -6.86
C VAL A 87 13.76 17.09 -8.07
N GLY A 88 12.60 16.46 -7.88
CA GLY A 88 11.82 15.86 -8.97
C GLY A 88 12.39 14.55 -9.52
N ASN A 89 13.15 13.79 -8.72
CA ASN A 89 13.58 12.45 -9.14
C ASN A 89 12.38 11.51 -9.26
N TYR A 90 12.57 10.40 -10.00
CA TYR A 90 11.59 9.31 -10.01
C TYR A 90 11.92 8.22 -8.97
N ARG A 91 13.16 7.74 -8.92
CA ARG A 91 13.52 6.51 -8.17
C ARG A 91 14.54 6.73 -7.06
N THR A 92 15.41 7.71 -7.20
CA THR A 92 16.66 7.80 -6.44
C THR A 92 16.66 8.96 -5.44
N CYS A 93 17.48 8.86 -4.39
CA CYS A 93 17.83 10.02 -3.57
C CYS A 93 18.76 10.97 -4.33
N ILE A 94 19.15 12.08 -3.69
CA ILE A 94 20.07 13.09 -4.27
C ILE A 94 21.44 12.54 -4.66
N LEU A 95 21.88 11.42 -4.07
CA LEU A 95 23.12 10.74 -4.42
C LEU A 95 22.98 9.81 -5.65
N GLY A 96 21.81 9.79 -6.30
CA GLY A 96 21.54 8.88 -7.42
C GLY A 96 21.32 7.43 -7.01
N GLN A 97 21.17 7.13 -5.72
CA GLN A 97 21.00 5.77 -5.20
C GLN A 97 19.52 5.40 -5.01
N ASP A 98 19.15 4.17 -5.34
CA ASP A 98 17.85 3.59 -5.01
C ASP A 98 17.85 3.20 -3.52
N LEU A 99 17.18 4.01 -2.69
CA LEU A 99 17.11 3.77 -1.25
C LEU A 99 16.51 2.39 -0.89
N ASN A 100 15.60 1.87 -1.70
CA ASN A 100 15.04 0.53 -1.51
C ASN A 100 15.94 -0.59 -2.06
N ARG A 101 17.23 -0.29 -2.29
CA ARG A 101 18.33 -1.25 -2.45
C ARG A 101 19.43 -1.07 -1.40
N CYS A 102 19.35 -0.01 -0.58
CA CYS A 102 20.41 0.40 0.32
C CYS A 102 20.13 0.06 1.80
N TRP A 103 19.13 -0.78 2.11
CA TRP A 103 18.81 -1.08 3.51
C TRP A 103 19.92 -1.85 4.26
N GLN A 104 20.80 -2.56 3.56
CA GLN A 104 21.96 -3.22 4.18
C GLN A 104 23.15 -2.26 4.42
N GLU A 105 23.10 -1.06 3.82
CA GLU A 105 24.19 -0.09 3.91
C GLU A 105 24.26 0.53 5.31
N LYS A 106 25.49 0.82 5.74
CA LYS A 106 25.81 1.30 7.10
C LYS A 106 26.05 2.81 7.17
N SER A 107 26.28 3.48 6.05
CA SER A 107 26.62 4.90 6.05
C SER A 107 25.42 5.77 6.43
N ILE A 108 25.45 6.32 7.65
CA ILE A 108 24.42 7.23 8.14
C ILE A 108 24.44 8.58 7.40
N HIS A 109 25.58 8.98 6.85
CA HIS A 109 25.73 10.21 6.09
C HIS A 109 25.14 10.08 4.68
N ALA A 110 25.28 8.91 4.05
CA ALA A 110 24.69 8.66 2.74
C ALA A 110 23.20 8.31 2.81
N TYR A 111 22.78 7.63 3.88
CA TYR A 111 21.41 7.10 4.03
C TYR A 111 20.78 7.48 5.38
N PRO A 112 20.69 8.78 5.71
CA PRO A 112 20.21 9.24 7.02
C PRO A 112 18.77 8.81 7.29
N THR A 113 17.90 8.82 6.28
CA THR A 113 16.50 8.42 6.44
C THR A 113 16.36 6.93 6.75
N LEU A 114 17.14 6.06 6.10
CA LEU A 114 17.15 4.62 6.39
C LEU A 114 17.71 4.34 7.79
N ALA A 115 18.78 5.05 8.18
CA ALA A 115 19.35 4.95 9.51
C ALA A 115 18.33 5.35 10.60
N ALA A 116 17.58 6.43 10.39
CA ALA A 116 16.54 6.87 11.29
C ALA A 116 15.41 5.83 11.45
N VAL A 117 14.98 5.18 10.36
CA VAL A 117 13.96 4.12 10.43
C VAL A 117 14.47 2.89 11.16
N LYS A 118 15.72 2.47 10.91
CA LYS A 118 16.34 1.37 11.65
C LYS A 118 16.38 1.67 13.15
N SER A 119 16.85 2.86 13.53
CA SER A 119 16.93 3.28 14.92
C SER A 119 15.56 3.29 15.62
N VAL A 120 14.52 3.83 14.98
CA VAL A 120 13.20 3.91 15.62
C VAL A 120 12.50 2.54 15.71
N THR A 121 12.68 1.68 14.70
CA THR A 121 12.13 0.31 14.73
C THR A 121 12.86 -0.57 15.74
N GLU A 122 14.19 -0.44 15.86
CA GLU A 122 14.98 -1.10 16.90
C GLU A 122 14.55 -0.63 18.29
N THR A 123 14.49 0.69 18.52
CA THR A 123 14.06 1.25 19.82
C THR A 123 12.65 0.78 20.18
N SER A 124 11.70 0.84 19.25
CA SER A 124 10.32 0.37 19.48
C SER A 124 10.23 -1.14 19.71
N SER A 125 11.21 -1.93 19.26
CA SER A 125 11.25 -3.38 19.51
C SER A 125 11.70 -3.74 20.92
N LEU A 126 12.36 -2.81 21.62
CA LEU A 126 12.86 -2.98 22.98
C LEU A 126 11.85 -2.58 24.05
N GLU A 127 10.76 -1.92 23.66
CA GLU A 127 9.71 -1.46 24.58
C GLU A 127 9.02 -2.65 25.29
N LYS A 128 8.78 -2.49 26.59
CA LYS A 128 8.22 -3.57 27.42
C LYS A 128 6.74 -3.80 27.13
N ASP A 129 5.98 -2.74 26.92
CA ASP A 129 4.52 -2.79 26.79
C ASP A 129 4.03 -2.75 25.34
N GLU A 130 4.94 -2.56 24.38
CA GLU A 130 4.63 -2.60 22.95
C GLU A 130 5.38 -3.73 22.25
N GLU A 131 4.83 -4.19 21.13
CA GLU A 131 5.53 -5.11 20.22
C GLU A 131 5.22 -4.79 18.76
N ILE A 132 6.25 -4.76 17.93
CA ILE A 132 6.09 -4.56 16.49
C ILE A 132 5.44 -5.81 15.91
N ASP A 133 4.36 -5.64 15.15
CA ASP A 133 3.66 -6.73 14.47
C ASP A 133 3.84 -6.66 12.97
N MET A 134 3.86 -5.45 12.42
CA MET A 134 3.88 -5.26 10.98
C MET A 134 4.69 -4.03 10.55
N TYR A 135 5.36 -4.16 9.40
CA TYR A 135 5.92 -3.06 8.63
C TYR A 135 5.36 -3.10 7.21
N LEU A 136 4.72 -2.01 6.79
CA LEU A 136 4.17 -1.81 5.45
C LEU A 136 5.02 -0.80 4.67
N ASP A 137 5.62 -1.23 3.58
CA ASP A 137 6.33 -0.37 2.62
C ASP A 137 5.40 -0.07 1.44
N LEU A 138 4.84 1.14 1.38
CA LEU A 138 3.91 1.55 0.33
C LEU A 138 4.66 2.07 -0.91
N HIS A 139 4.37 1.48 -2.06
CA HIS A 139 4.97 1.77 -3.37
C HIS A 139 3.89 1.95 -4.44
N ALA A 140 4.31 2.37 -5.63
CA ALA A 140 3.46 2.39 -6.81
C ALA A 140 4.11 1.65 -7.99
N HIS A 141 3.30 0.90 -8.75
CA HIS A 141 3.78 0.05 -9.83
C HIS A 141 3.33 0.56 -11.20
N SER A 142 4.28 0.74 -12.12
CA SER A 142 4.03 1.37 -13.43
C SER A 142 3.58 0.41 -14.53
N GLY A 143 3.22 -0.83 -14.19
CA GLY A 143 3.11 -1.92 -15.17
C GLY A 143 1.99 -2.89 -14.85
N LEU A 144 1.97 -3.43 -13.63
CA LEU A 144 0.86 -4.23 -13.14
C LEU A 144 -0.31 -3.34 -12.72
N LEU A 145 -1.52 -3.85 -12.92
CA LEU A 145 -2.78 -3.24 -12.53
C LEU A 145 -3.19 -3.67 -11.12
N GLY A 146 -4.05 -2.87 -10.49
CA GLY A 146 -4.58 -3.09 -9.15
C GLY A 146 -3.59 -2.83 -8.02
N ALA A 147 -4.03 -3.18 -6.81
CA ALA A 147 -3.22 -3.21 -5.61
C ALA A 147 -2.75 -4.65 -5.33
N PHE A 148 -1.53 -4.85 -4.86
CA PHE A 148 -1.03 -6.19 -4.54
C PHE A 148 0.13 -6.12 -3.56
N VAL A 149 0.53 -7.28 -3.02
CA VAL A 149 1.59 -7.36 -2.02
C VAL A 149 2.74 -8.23 -2.51
N TYR A 150 3.96 -7.74 -2.32
CA TYR A 150 5.13 -8.60 -2.23
C TYR A 150 5.40 -8.95 -0.77
N GLY A 151 5.37 -10.24 -0.47
CA GLY A 151 5.68 -10.83 0.82
C GLY A 151 6.93 -11.70 0.79
N ASN A 152 7.38 -12.12 1.97
CA ASN A 152 8.52 -13.00 2.16
C ASN A 152 8.09 -14.46 2.09
N SER A 153 8.92 -15.30 1.47
CA SER A 153 8.82 -16.76 1.61
C SER A 153 9.65 -17.20 2.81
N TYR A 154 9.04 -18.01 3.69
CA TYR A 154 9.68 -18.56 4.88
C TYR A 154 9.68 -20.09 4.81
N THR A 155 10.70 -20.71 5.41
CA THR A 155 10.76 -22.18 5.57
C THR A 155 9.85 -22.65 6.70
N ASP A 156 9.68 -21.83 7.74
CA ASP A 156 8.71 -22.07 8.81
C ASP A 156 7.29 -21.88 8.28
N VAL A 157 6.52 -22.98 8.30
CA VAL A 157 5.15 -23.06 7.78
C VAL A 157 4.20 -22.19 8.60
N TYR A 158 4.34 -22.12 9.92
CA TYR A 158 3.47 -21.30 10.78
C TYR A 158 3.74 -19.81 10.59
N ARG A 159 5.01 -19.43 10.46
CA ARG A 159 5.40 -18.06 10.10
C ARG A 159 4.83 -17.68 8.74
N PHE A 160 4.96 -18.56 7.74
CA PHE A 160 4.43 -18.32 6.40
C PHE A 160 2.90 -18.21 6.38
N GLN A 161 2.18 -19.14 7.03
CA GLN A 161 0.72 -19.09 7.13
C GLN A 161 0.25 -17.76 7.72
N ARG A 162 0.83 -17.34 8.85
CA ARG A 162 0.52 -16.04 9.47
C ARG A 162 0.83 -14.85 8.55
N HIS A 163 1.92 -14.94 7.78
CA HIS A 163 2.32 -13.93 6.80
C HIS A 163 1.35 -13.81 5.61
N THR A 164 0.60 -14.87 5.29
CA THR A 164 -0.40 -14.83 4.21
C THR A 164 -1.76 -14.27 4.65
N LEU A 165 -2.01 -14.16 5.95
CA LEU A 165 -3.32 -13.74 6.48
C LEU A 165 -3.66 -12.29 6.10
N PHE A 166 -2.72 -11.35 6.29
CA PHE A 166 -3.00 -9.94 6.02
C PHE A 166 -3.33 -9.67 4.55
N PRO A 167 -2.51 -10.10 3.56
CA PRO A 167 -2.88 -9.93 2.14
C PRO A 167 -4.20 -10.63 1.77
N LYS A 168 -4.51 -11.76 2.41
CA LYS A 168 -5.78 -12.44 2.23
C LYS A 168 -6.96 -11.60 2.73
N HIS A 169 -6.86 -10.99 3.92
CA HIS A 169 -7.88 -10.07 4.41
C HIS A 169 -8.00 -8.82 3.55
N LEU A 170 -6.88 -8.27 3.08
CA LEU A 170 -6.88 -7.12 2.17
C LEU A 170 -7.66 -7.43 0.88
N SER A 171 -7.55 -8.65 0.33
CA SER A 171 -8.34 -9.07 -0.85
C SER A 171 -9.86 -9.07 -0.63
N TYR A 172 -10.33 -9.12 0.62
CA TYR A 172 -11.75 -9.04 0.95
C TYR A 172 -12.22 -7.60 1.19
N CYS A 173 -11.32 -6.69 1.57
CA CYS A 173 -11.61 -5.30 1.89
C CYS A 173 -11.38 -4.34 0.71
N ALA A 174 -10.51 -4.72 -0.24
CA ALA A 174 -10.10 -3.90 -1.37
C ALA A 174 -10.54 -4.57 -2.70
N PRO A 175 -11.54 -4.00 -3.41
CA PRO A 175 -12.05 -4.60 -4.65
C PRO A 175 -11.07 -4.57 -5.82
N ASP A 176 -10.07 -3.69 -5.73
CA ASP A 176 -8.98 -3.49 -6.68
C ASP A 176 -7.73 -4.34 -6.35
N PHE A 177 -7.80 -5.18 -5.31
CA PHE A 177 -6.69 -6.02 -4.90
C PHE A 177 -6.55 -7.27 -5.79
N SER A 178 -5.36 -7.46 -6.36
CA SER A 178 -5.00 -8.60 -7.18
C SER A 178 -4.25 -9.66 -6.38
N LEU A 179 -4.94 -10.79 -6.13
CA LEU A 179 -4.30 -11.99 -5.60
C LEU A 179 -3.33 -12.62 -6.62
N GLU A 180 -3.57 -12.43 -7.92
CA GLU A 180 -2.71 -12.94 -8.99
C GLU A 180 -1.34 -12.25 -9.00
N HIS A 181 -1.30 -10.93 -8.78
CA HIS A 181 -0.06 -10.16 -8.71
C HIS A 181 0.63 -10.27 -7.34
N THR A 182 -0.06 -10.77 -6.32
CA THR A 182 0.50 -10.96 -4.98
C THR A 182 1.48 -12.13 -4.98
N ALA A 183 2.72 -11.88 -4.58
CA ALA A 183 3.78 -12.89 -4.65
C ALA A 183 4.64 -12.94 -3.38
N TYR A 184 5.05 -14.16 -3.03
CA TYR A 184 5.92 -14.42 -1.88
C TYR A 184 7.24 -15.00 -2.36
N ASN A 185 8.35 -14.30 -2.10
CA ASN A 185 9.66 -14.74 -2.59
C ASN A 185 10.79 -14.47 -1.59
N LYS A 186 11.92 -15.13 -1.84
CA LYS A 186 13.18 -14.97 -1.11
C LYS A 186 14.36 -14.55 -2.00
N ASP A 187 14.09 -13.86 -3.12
CA ASP A 187 15.09 -13.41 -4.10
C ASP A 187 16.27 -12.67 -3.44
N LYS A 188 17.50 -13.07 -3.78
CA LYS A 188 18.73 -12.47 -3.26
C LYS A 188 18.88 -11.00 -3.68
N ASN A 189 18.44 -10.66 -4.89
CA ASN A 189 18.52 -9.29 -5.42
C ASN A 189 17.60 -8.30 -4.68
N LYS A 190 16.69 -8.81 -3.84
CA LYS A 190 15.79 -8.01 -3.03
C LYS A 190 16.24 -7.89 -1.58
N GLN A 191 17.39 -8.44 -1.18
CA GLN A 191 17.86 -8.35 0.21
C GLN A 191 18.05 -6.91 0.71
N GLY A 192 18.39 -5.99 -0.19
CA GLY A 192 18.53 -4.56 0.10
C GLY A 192 17.21 -3.78 0.19
N THR A 193 16.04 -4.43 0.07
CA THR A 193 14.74 -3.76 0.23
C THR A 193 14.33 -3.74 1.70
N SER A 194 13.50 -2.75 2.09
CA SER A 194 12.95 -2.61 3.45
C SER A 194 12.30 -3.92 3.94
N ARG A 195 11.43 -4.50 3.12
CA ARG A 195 10.69 -5.75 3.36
C ARG A 195 11.60 -6.92 3.75
N ARG A 196 12.75 -7.04 3.10
CA ARG A 196 13.68 -8.16 3.28
C ARG A 196 14.65 -7.91 4.41
N PHE A 197 15.17 -6.69 4.49
CA PHE A 197 16.07 -6.28 5.56
C PHE A 197 15.36 -6.32 6.92
N LEU A 198 14.22 -5.63 7.06
CA LEU A 198 13.51 -5.52 8.33
C LEU A 198 12.97 -6.86 8.83
N ALA A 199 12.58 -7.77 7.94
CA ALA A 199 12.13 -9.10 8.33
C ALA A 199 13.23 -10.00 8.91
N GLY A 200 14.51 -9.69 8.65
CA GLY A 200 15.66 -10.35 9.27
C GLY A 200 16.31 -9.52 10.40
N PHE A 201 16.09 -8.20 10.41
CA PHE A 201 16.58 -7.30 11.45
C PHE A 201 15.69 -7.30 12.70
N LEU A 202 14.37 -7.43 12.52
CA LEU A 202 13.39 -7.48 13.60
C LEU A 202 13.06 -8.92 13.99
N ASN A 203 12.30 -9.08 15.07
CA ASN A 203 11.82 -10.39 15.54
C ASN A 203 11.07 -11.15 14.42
N ASP A 204 11.19 -12.48 14.39
CA ASP A 204 10.52 -13.34 13.40
C ASP A 204 8.99 -13.25 13.40
N LYS A 205 8.41 -12.71 14.49
CA LYS A 205 6.99 -12.36 14.58
C LYS A 205 6.61 -11.12 13.78
N VAL A 206 7.54 -10.28 13.34
CA VAL A 206 7.21 -9.11 12.52
C VAL A 206 6.92 -9.52 11.09
N ASN A 207 5.77 -9.11 10.59
CA ASN A 207 5.39 -9.25 9.18
C ASN A 207 5.82 -8.01 8.40
N CYS A 208 6.72 -8.15 7.43
CA CYS A 208 7.13 -7.04 6.56
C CYS A 208 6.61 -7.25 5.14
N TYR A 209 5.95 -6.25 4.56
CA TYR A 209 5.40 -6.31 3.21
C TYR A 209 5.83 -5.09 2.39
N THR A 210 5.91 -5.29 1.08
CA THR A 210 5.82 -4.19 0.12
C THR A 210 4.42 -4.22 -0.46
N LEU A 211 3.66 -3.14 -0.32
CA LEU A 211 2.33 -2.98 -0.89
C LEU A 211 2.45 -2.06 -2.09
N GLU A 212 2.07 -2.55 -3.24
CA GLU A 212 2.11 -1.86 -4.52
C GLU A 212 0.70 -1.46 -4.93
N VAL A 213 0.56 -0.28 -5.53
CA VAL A 213 -0.66 0.13 -6.23
C VAL A 213 -0.33 0.63 -7.63
N SER A 214 -1.13 0.25 -8.62
CA SER A 214 -0.90 0.69 -10.00
C SER A 214 -0.92 2.20 -10.14
N PHE A 215 -0.06 2.77 -10.98
CA PHE A 215 -0.23 4.15 -11.44
C PHE A 215 -1.45 4.35 -12.35
N HIS A 216 -1.92 3.26 -12.99
CA HIS A 216 -2.94 3.36 -14.02
C HIS A 216 -4.33 3.08 -13.48
N GLY A 217 -4.56 1.89 -12.93
CA GLY A 217 -5.92 1.44 -12.62
C GLY A 217 -5.98 -0.04 -12.26
N TYR A 218 -7.19 -0.57 -12.25
CA TYR A 218 -7.47 -1.98 -11.99
C TYR A 218 -8.51 -2.53 -12.96
N GLU A 219 -8.50 -3.84 -13.13
CA GLU A 219 -9.41 -4.53 -14.03
C GLU A 219 -10.79 -4.71 -13.39
N VAL A 220 -11.84 -4.41 -14.17
CA VAL A 220 -13.24 -4.60 -13.79
C VAL A 220 -13.93 -5.48 -14.83
N PRO A 221 -14.49 -6.63 -14.41
CA PRO A 221 -15.27 -7.48 -15.30
C PRO A 221 -16.52 -6.76 -15.83
N LYS A 222 -16.76 -6.85 -17.14
CA LYS A 222 -17.92 -6.29 -17.83
C LYS A 222 -18.47 -7.31 -18.84
N GLY A 223 -19.32 -8.21 -18.34
CA GLY A 223 -19.82 -9.34 -19.14
C GLY A 223 -18.68 -10.30 -19.49
N ASN A 224 -18.48 -10.57 -20.79
CA ASN A 224 -17.40 -11.43 -21.29
C ASN A 224 -16.10 -10.66 -21.60
N SER A 225 -16.01 -9.39 -21.21
CA SER A 225 -14.86 -8.51 -21.44
C SER A 225 -14.38 -7.90 -20.13
N THR A 226 -13.12 -7.43 -20.13
CA THR A 226 -12.53 -6.68 -19.01
C THR A 226 -12.35 -5.22 -19.42
N THR A 227 -12.76 -4.31 -18.56
CA THR A 227 -12.49 -2.88 -18.72
C THR A 227 -11.55 -2.40 -17.64
N ILE A 228 -10.72 -1.40 -17.94
CA ILE A 228 -9.83 -0.81 -16.93
C ILE A 228 -10.55 0.35 -16.26
N HIS A 229 -10.68 0.28 -14.94
CA HIS A 229 -11.03 1.42 -14.11
C HIS A 229 -9.75 2.19 -13.77
N VAL A 230 -9.60 3.39 -14.33
CA VAL A 230 -8.43 4.25 -14.10
C VAL A 230 -8.50 4.85 -12.70
N TYR A 231 -7.39 4.80 -11.98
CA TYR A 231 -7.31 5.36 -10.63
C TYR A 231 -7.39 6.88 -10.64
N ASN A 232 -8.18 7.42 -9.73
CA ASN A 232 -8.11 8.80 -9.27
C ASN A 232 -7.59 8.87 -7.82
N GLU A 233 -7.40 10.09 -7.31
CA GLU A 233 -6.90 10.32 -5.94
C GLU A 233 -7.80 9.69 -4.87
N GLU A 234 -9.12 9.76 -5.05
CA GLU A 234 -10.10 9.22 -4.11
C GLU A 234 -9.99 7.69 -3.99
N GLU A 235 -9.64 6.99 -5.07
CA GLU A 235 -9.41 5.55 -5.00
C GLU A 235 -8.13 5.17 -4.27
N TYR A 236 -7.06 5.95 -4.42
CA TYR A 236 -5.86 5.73 -3.61
C TYR A 236 -6.14 5.98 -2.12
N LEU A 237 -6.91 7.03 -1.79
CA LEU A 237 -7.35 7.29 -0.41
C LEU A 237 -8.21 6.13 0.13
N ARG A 238 -9.14 5.63 -0.69
CA ARG A 238 -10.01 4.48 -0.36
C ARG A 238 -9.21 3.20 -0.13
N LEU A 239 -8.15 2.95 -0.90
CA LEU A 239 -7.26 1.81 -0.66
C LEU A 239 -6.60 1.92 0.72
N GLY A 240 -6.22 3.13 1.15
CA GLY A 240 -5.74 3.40 2.50
C GLY A 240 -6.77 3.02 3.59
N GLU A 241 -8.04 3.37 3.38
CA GLU A 241 -9.14 2.95 4.26
C GLU A 241 -9.32 1.41 4.26
N SER A 242 -9.30 0.78 3.07
CA SER A 242 -9.40 -0.68 2.94
C SER A 242 -8.27 -1.42 3.67
N ILE A 243 -7.05 -0.86 3.69
CA ILE A 243 -5.94 -1.40 4.49
C ILE A 243 -6.31 -1.40 5.97
N CYS A 244 -6.84 -0.29 6.50
CA CYS A 244 -7.26 -0.21 7.90
C CYS A 244 -8.35 -1.24 8.25
N HIS A 245 -9.37 -1.39 7.40
CA HIS A 245 -10.38 -2.44 7.57
C HIS A 245 -9.77 -3.85 7.58
N SER A 246 -8.84 -4.13 6.67
CA SER A 246 -8.16 -5.43 6.62
C SER A 246 -7.30 -5.72 7.85
N LEU A 247 -6.74 -4.68 8.50
CA LEU A 247 -6.02 -4.82 9.76
C LEU A 247 -6.96 -5.19 10.91
N LEU A 248 -8.17 -4.62 10.96
CA LEU A 248 -9.16 -5.04 11.95
C LEU A 248 -9.49 -6.53 11.78
N ASP A 249 -9.77 -6.96 10.55
CA ASP A 249 -10.08 -8.36 10.25
C ASP A 249 -8.91 -9.30 10.60
N TYR A 250 -7.68 -8.91 10.24
CA TYR A 250 -6.46 -9.65 10.59
C TYR A 250 -6.28 -9.78 12.11
N TYR A 251 -6.48 -8.71 12.88
CA TYR A 251 -6.33 -8.76 14.33
C TYR A 251 -7.46 -9.52 15.04
N CYS A 252 -8.67 -9.54 14.46
CA CYS A 252 -9.74 -10.43 14.90
C CYS A 252 -9.40 -11.90 14.61
N ALA A 253 -8.94 -12.20 13.40
CA ALA A 253 -8.59 -13.56 12.96
C ALA A 253 -7.43 -14.16 13.79
N THR A 254 -6.46 -13.34 14.16
CA THR A 254 -5.34 -13.72 15.04
C THR A 254 -5.69 -13.73 16.53
N LYS A 255 -6.95 -13.43 16.89
CA LYS A 255 -7.45 -13.35 18.28
C LYS A 255 -6.68 -12.35 19.14
N TYR A 256 -6.08 -11.33 18.51
CA TYR A 256 -5.45 -10.23 19.21
C TYR A 256 -6.54 -9.27 19.72
N ILE A 257 -7.41 -8.83 18.81
CA ILE A 257 -8.65 -8.11 19.13
C ILE A 257 -9.73 -9.16 19.40
N PRO A 258 -10.27 -9.22 20.64
CA PRO A 258 -11.36 -10.14 20.93
C PRO A 258 -12.62 -9.78 20.14
N PRO A 259 -13.38 -10.76 19.61
CA PRO A 259 -14.59 -10.49 18.83
C PRO A 259 -15.70 -9.75 19.59
N ASP A 260 -15.72 -9.85 20.92
CA ASP A 260 -16.69 -9.17 21.79
C ASP A 260 -16.43 -7.65 21.83
N ASP A 261 -15.18 -7.26 21.62
CA ASP A 261 -14.71 -5.87 21.61
C ASP A 261 -15.07 -5.16 20.28
N VAL A 262 -15.60 -5.92 19.31
CA VAL A 262 -16.07 -5.42 18.01
C VAL A 262 -17.61 -5.42 17.98
N PRO A 263 -18.27 -4.25 17.97
CA PRO A 263 -19.72 -4.15 17.92
C PRO A 263 -20.30 -4.96 16.77
N LYS A 264 -21.46 -5.60 17.00
CA LYS A 264 -22.12 -6.45 16.01
C LYS A 264 -22.37 -5.70 14.68
N ALA A 265 -22.74 -4.42 14.75
CA ALA A 265 -22.93 -3.56 13.58
C ALA A 265 -21.64 -3.42 12.73
N VAL A 266 -20.47 -3.34 13.38
CA VAL A 266 -19.17 -3.27 12.70
C VAL A 266 -18.81 -4.61 12.05
N ARG A 267 -19.04 -5.72 12.76
CA ARG A 267 -18.83 -7.09 12.22
C ARG A 267 -19.69 -7.34 10.98
N GLU A 268 -20.96 -6.93 11.01
CA GLU A 268 -21.86 -7.10 9.89
C GLU A 268 -21.53 -6.19 8.70
N SER A 269 -21.04 -4.97 8.95
CA SER A 269 -20.60 -4.05 7.89
C SER A 269 -19.38 -4.60 7.14
N CYS A 270 -18.38 -5.14 7.86
CA CYS A 270 -17.20 -5.77 7.24
C CYS A 270 -17.60 -6.97 6.37
N CYS A 271 -18.58 -7.77 6.79
CA CYS A 271 -19.11 -8.89 5.99
C CYS A 271 -19.98 -8.48 4.78
N LYS A 272 -20.65 -7.32 4.83
CA LYS A 272 -21.54 -6.84 3.76
C LYS A 272 -20.79 -6.05 2.67
N GLY A 273 -19.71 -5.35 3.02
CA GLY A 273 -18.84 -4.63 2.07
C GLY A 273 -18.24 -5.53 0.98
N SER A 274 -17.90 -6.77 1.34
CA SER A 274 -17.33 -7.78 0.42
C SER A 274 -18.36 -8.44 -0.51
N ARG A 275 -19.68 -8.30 -0.24
CA ARG A 275 -20.75 -8.99 -1.01
C ARG A 275 -21.65 -8.04 -1.80
N ALA A 276 -21.87 -6.82 -1.31
CA ALA A 276 -22.87 -5.91 -1.87
C ALA A 276 -22.40 -5.14 -3.13
N LYS A 277 -21.10 -4.86 -3.30
CA LYS A 277 -20.62 -4.06 -4.44
C LYS A 277 -20.38 -4.84 -5.74
N MET A 278 -20.42 -6.17 -5.71
CA MET A 278 -20.35 -7.00 -6.93
C MET A 278 -21.69 -7.13 -7.68
N VAL A 279 -22.81 -6.68 -7.10
CA VAL A 279 -24.16 -6.97 -7.65
C VAL A 279 -24.98 -5.71 -7.97
N SER A 280 -24.61 -4.51 -7.50
CA SER A 280 -25.34 -3.28 -7.82
C SER A 280 -24.52 -2.31 -8.66
N ASN A 281 -24.50 -2.50 -9.98
CA ASN A 281 -24.33 -1.37 -10.91
C ASN A 281 -25.07 -1.64 -12.22
N GLY A 282 -26.39 -1.72 -12.08
CA GLY A 282 -27.36 -1.63 -13.16
C GLY A 282 -28.49 -0.71 -12.71
N ASN A 283 -28.20 0.58 -12.54
CA ASN A 283 -29.12 1.69 -12.84
C ASN A 283 -28.56 3.03 -12.37
N ASN A 284 -28.15 3.84 -13.35
CA ASN A 284 -28.13 5.29 -13.23
C ASN A 284 -29.54 5.78 -12.96
N ARG A 285 -29.82 6.31 -11.77
CA ARG A 285 -30.75 7.42 -11.55
C ARG A 285 -30.33 8.21 -10.31
N SER A 286 -29.69 9.35 -10.51
CA SER A 286 -29.63 10.40 -9.51
C SER A 286 -31.02 11.04 -9.39
N PRO A 287 -31.55 11.27 -8.18
CA PRO A 287 -32.67 12.16 -8.03
C PRO A 287 -32.32 13.39 -7.17
N HIS A 288 -32.81 14.52 -7.68
CA HIS A 288 -33.13 15.77 -6.99
C HIS A 288 -32.08 16.87 -6.80
N ARG A 289 -32.12 17.73 -7.83
CA ARG A 289 -32.18 19.19 -7.75
C ARG A 289 -33.32 19.64 -6.82
N ALA A 290 -33.01 20.54 -5.88
CA ALA A 290 -33.96 21.52 -5.33
C ALA A 290 -33.27 22.88 -5.28
N ALA A 291 -34.01 23.90 -5.70
CA ALA A 291 -33.52 25.20 -6.12
C ALA A 291 -33.31 26.18 -4.96
N SER A 292 -32.45 27.18 -5.19
CA SER A 292 -32.70 28.56 -4.78
C SER A 292 -32.13 29.50 -5.84
N ASN A 293 -33.03 30.27 -6.45
CA ASN A 293 -32.72 31.36 -7.35
C ASN A 293 -32.23 32.55 -6.52
N THR A 294 -31.20 33.23 -7.00
CA THR A 294 -31.11 34.68 -6.86
C THR A 294 -30.39 35.24 -8.08
N THR A 295 -31.17 35.98 -8.86
CA THR A 295 -30.77 36.84 -9.97
C THR A 295 -29.75 37.88 -9.53
N LEU A 296 -28.73 38.14 -10.35
CA LEU A 296 -28.25 39.49 -10.65
C LEU A 296 -27.57 39.50 -12.02
N ASN A 297 -27.95 40.52 -12.80
CA ASN A 297 -27.53 40.82 -14.17
C ASN A 297 -26.02 41.08 -14.29
N GLU A 298 -25.43 40.80 -15.45
CA GLU A 298 -24.78 41.84 -16.27
C GLU A 298 -24.44 41.43 -17.71
N LYS A 299 -25.00 42.23 -18.62
CA LYS A 299 -24.59 42.73 -19.95
C LYS A 299 -23.71 41.89 -20.89
N LYS A 300 -24.30 41.65 -22.07
CA LYS A 300 -23.70 41.38 -23.39
C LYS A 300 -22.70 42.47 -23.82
N THR A 301 -21.61 42.05 -24.47
CA THR A 301 -21.15 42.63 -25.76
C THR A 301 -20.44 41.55 -26.55
N GLY A 302 -20.84 41.36 -27.80
CA GLY A 302 -20.25 40.38 -28.72
C GLY A 302 -19.10 40.95 -29.55
N SER A 303 -18.28 40.05 -30.09
CA SER A 303 -17.69 40.15 -31.44
C SER A 303 -16.98 38.84 -31.79
N GLN A 304 -17.30 38.33 -32.97
CA GLN A 304 -16.53 37.40 -33.79
C GLN A 304 -16.28 38.10 -35.14
N PRO A 305 -15.51 37.58 -36.11
CA PRO A 305 -14.60 36.42 -36.09
C PRO A 305 -13.22 36.74 -36.71
N THR A 306 -12.20 35.88 -36.55
CA THR A 306 -11.27 35.60 -37.67
C THR A 306 -10.73 34.18 -37.61
N THR A 307 -10.70 33.58 -38.78
CA THR A 307 -10.28 32.22 -39.09
C THR A 307 -8.76 32.19 -39.32
N SER A 308 -8.08 31.17 -38.79
CA SER A 308 -6.78 30.76 -39.35
C SER A 308 -6.61 29.25 -39.28
N LYS A 309 -6.16 28.72 -40.42
CA LYS A 309 -6.11 27.30 -40.79
C LYS A 309 -4.96 26.60 -40.05
N SER A 310 -5.29 25.55 -39.29
CA SER A 310 -4.31 24.58 -38.80
C SER A 310 -3.85 23.67 -39.95
N LYS A 311 -2.53 23.67 -40.21
CA LYS A 311 -1.87 22.74 -41.13
C LYS A 311 -1.62 21.41 -40.42
N THR A 312 -2.18 20.35 -40.99
CA THR A 312 -1.90 18.95 -40.68
C THR A 312 -0.42 18.63 -40.94
N VAL A 313 0.34 18.26 -39.89
CA VAL A 313 1.63 17.60 -40.04
C VAL A 313 1.43 16.11 -39.77
N LYS A 314 1.58 15.31 -40.82
CA LYS A 314 1.74 13.85 -40.73
C LYS A 314 3.17 13.55 -40.31
N THR A 315 3.38 12.97 -39.13
CA THR A 315 4.64 12.28 -38.80
C THR A 315 4.44 10.77 -38.98
N LYS A 316 5.25 10.22 -39.88
CA LYS A 316 5.37 8.79 -40.16
C LYS A 316 6.08 8.09 -38.99
N ALA A 317 5.71 6.82 -38.82
CA ALA A 317 6.24 5.85 -37.90
C ALA A 317 7.78 5.76 -37.88
N VAL A 318 8.33 5.63 -36.68
CA VAL A 318 9.63 5.00 -36.42
C VAL A 318 9.38 3.83 -35.47
N ALA A 319 8.92 2.72 -36.04
CA ALA A 319 8.91 1.42 -35.41
C ALA A 319 10.03 0.60 -36.05
N SER A 320 11.18 0.49 -35.37
CA SER A 320 12.20 -0.56 -35.57
C SER A 320 13.47 -0.19 -34.81
N LYS A 321 13.54 -0.57 -33.52
CA LYS A 321 14.79 -0.75 -32.77
C LYS A 321 14.47 -1.40 -31.43
N GLN A 322 14.07 -2.67 -31.47
CA GLN A 322 14.06 -3.55 -30.28
C GLN A 322 14.04 -5.06 -30.62
N SER A 323 14.11 -5.44 -31.90
CA SER A 323 14.14 -6.86 -32.33
C SER A 323 15.53 -7.42 -32.62
N ASN A 324 16.62 -6.67 -32.41
CA ASN A 324 17.99 -7.12 -32.70
C ASN A 324 18.86 -7.45 -31.49
N GLU A 325 18.44 -7.14 -30.25
CA GLU A 325 19.25 -7.45 -29.05
C GLU A 325 18.97 -8.85 -28.46
N GLN A 326 17.88 -9.51 -28.86
CA GLN A 326 17.57 -10.88 -28.44
C GLN A 326 18.18 -11.98 -29.32
N LYS A 327 18.72 -11.65 -30.51
CA LYS A 327 19.40 -12.64 -31.37
C LYS A 327 20.89 -12.82 -31.06
N GLN A 328 21.58 -11.80 -30.53
CA GLN A 328 23.01 -11.90 -30.23
C GLN A 328 23.33 -12.59 -28.88
N SER A 329 22.39 -12.67 -27.94
CA SER A 329 22.62 -13.35 -26.65
C SER A 329 22.46 -14.87 -26.70
N ASN A 330 21.81 -15.42 -27.74
CA ASN A 330 21.63 -16.85 -27.91
C ASN A 330 22.80 -17.54 -28.64
N GLU A 331 23.55 -16.83 -29.48
CA GLU A 331 24.75 -17.38 -30.14
C GLU A 331 25.96 -17.47 -29.19
N GLN A 332 26.07 -16.57 -28.20
CA GLN A 332 27.14 -16.64 -27.19
C GLN A 332 26.94 -17.77 -26.14
N LYS A 333 25.71 -18.25 -25.93
CA LYS A 333 25.43 -19.38 -25.02
C LYS A 333 25.66 -20.76 -25.64
N GLN A 334 25.65 -20.88 -26.97
CA GLN A 334 25.96 -22.16 -27.64
C GLN A 334 27.47 -22.41 -27.79
N SER A 335 28.29 -21.35 -27.87
CA SER A 335 29.76 -21.48 -27.95
C SER A 335 30.42 -21.92 -26.63
N SER A 336 29.88 -21.55 -25.47
CA SER A 336 30.48 -21.90 -24.16
C SER A 336 30.23 -23.35 -23.75
N ASN A 337 29.13 -23.97 -24.20
CA ASN A 337 28.81 -25.36 -23.87
C ASN A 337 29.64 -26.40 -24.67
N GLN A 338 30.20 -26.04 -25.83
CA GLN A 338 31.09 -26.93 -26.58
C GLN A 338 32.53 -26.96 -26.04
N LYS A 339 32.98 -25.95 -25.29
CA LYS A 339 34.35 -25.93 -24.72
C LYS A 339 34.49 -26.70 -23.40
N THR A 340 33.39 -27.01 -22.71
CA THR A 340 33.45 -27.74 -21.43
C THR A 340 33.45 -29.26 -21.60
N ILE A 341 33.05 -29.77 -22.77
CA ILE A 341 32.99 -31.23 -23.04
C ILE A 341 34.33 -31.78 -23.55
N ALA A 342 35.23 -30.95 -24.07
CA ALA A 342 36.54 -31.37 -24.57
C ALA A 342 37.66 -31.47 -23.51
N ALA A 343 37.41 -31.05 -22.26
CA ALA A 343 38.42 -31.05 -21.19
C ALA A 343 38.31 -32.22 -20.19
N LYS A 344 37.59 -33.28 -20.54
CA LYS A 344 37.41 -34.47 -19.68
C LYS A 344 37.90 -35.80 -20.27
N ASN A 345 38.54 -35.79 -21.44
CA ASN A 345 39.06 -37.01 -22.09
C ASN A 345 40.45 -36.80 -22.72
N ILE A 346 41.42 -36.28 -21.96
CA ILE A 346 42.86 -36.46 -22.19
C ILE A 346 43.53 -36.68 -20.84
#